data_AF-A0A1M3H941-F1
#
_entry.id   AF-A0A1M3H941-F1
#
_cell.length_a   1.000
_cell.length_b   1.000
_cell.length_c   1.000
_cell.angle_alpha   90.00
_cell.angle_beta   90.00
_cell.angle_gamma   90.00
#
_symmetry.space_group_name_H-M   'P 1'
#
loop_
_entity.id
_entity.type
_entity.pdbx_description
1 polymer ?
#
loop_
_entity_poly.entity_id
_entity_poly.type
_entity_poly.pdbx_seq_one_letter_code
_entity_poly.pdbx_strand_id
1 'polypeptide(L)'
;MNSYKGLTEEQIAIIRSTGNIRINAVAGSGKTTTIIEYAASRPAGSRILYLAFNKSVRLEATGKFEARGLRNVKVETAHSLAYRHIVYPYGYNVRADSYKTYEIVDLLELSSNGEKHAEYILANHISRFLTFFCNSEKPKVQDLNYMDIIHDDAARGFVGKFYTIIENGVRQILARMDKGAIDITHDFYLKKFQLSDPMLPYDYILFDEGQDASEVMLDVFLKQKATKVIVGDVHQQIYGWRHAINSLERADFKTFHLSASFRFPQDIARLASGILDWKKKLHDLDPVTITGMGSDNKEVSKATIARTNLGLLLKAIEYVTDNRKGQRIYFEGNISSYTYADDGASLYDVLNLQNNQRDRIRDKLIQSMKDMDELEEYIEKTEDVQLSMMAEIVKEYGDEIYGIIKSLKDLHIAGDDKSGADMVFSTVHRAKGMEYDVVYLVDDFITEERLEKLKDLEMAKGRPLHIAKWNEEINLLYVAVTRAKYKLYIPGTLIPKGFPAGKHVVTQTANHANTQAASHVNTSKKPIPPGHTGKSAHLSRLQAARQKPESKKDAYQPWTADLDKELTTMAYTGAPIGTMAEYFGRTKGAVYSRLKKLGYFS
;
A
#
# COMPACT_ATOMS: atom_id res chain seq x y z
N MET A 1 -17.33 35.47 -24.16
CA MET A 1 -18.10 35.68 -22.91
C MET A 1 -18.82 34.41 -22.42
N ASN A 2 -18.23 33.21 -22.58
CA ASN A 2 -18.81 31.96 -22.05
C ASN A 2 -17.73 30.92 -21.63
N SER A 3 -16.54 31.38 -21.18
CA SER A 3 -15.37 30.51 -20.99
C SER A 3 -15.36 29.67 -19.70
N TYR A 4 -16.37 29.81 -18.83
CA TYR A 4 -16.40 29.15 -17.52
C TYR A 4 -17.68 28.33 -17.28
N LYS A 5 -18.43 28.01 -18.33
CA LYS A 5 -19.66 27.22 -18.22
C LYS A 5 -19.30 25.80 -17.74
N GLY A 6 -19.88 25.38 -16.61
CA GLY A 6 -19.65 24.05 -16.03
C GLY A 6 -18.54 23.97 -14.97
N LEU A 7 -17.93 25.10 -14.59
CA LEU A 7 -16.95 25.18 -13.50
C LEU A 7 -17.60 25.68 -12.21
N THR A 8 -17.08 25.23 -11.05
CA THR A 8 -17.49 25.74 -9.74
C THR A 8 -16.90 27.12 -9.44
N GLU A 9 -17.46 27.82 -8.46
CA GLU A 9 -16.91 29.10 -7.99
C GLU A 9 -15.47 28.94 -7.46
N GLU A 10 -15.18 27.84 -6.76
CA GLU A 10 -13.83 27.48 -6.30
C GLU A 10 -12.84 27.34 -7.47
N GLN A 11 -13.24 26.62 -8.54
CA GLN A 11 -12.42 26.48 -9.74
C GLN A 11 -12.19 27.82 -10.42
N ILE A 12 -13.22 28.66 -10.54
CA ILE A 12 -13.11 30.00 -11.13
C ILE A 12 -12.17 30.89 -10.31
N ALA A 13 -12.25 30.83 -8.97
CA ALA A 13 -11.36 31.58 -8.08
C ALA A 13 -9.89 31.17 -8.28
N ILE A 14 -9.62 29.87 -8.41
CA ILE A 14 -8.28 29.34 -8.72
C ILE A 14 -7.80 29.84 -10.08
N ILE A 15 -8.62 29.74 -11.13
CA ILE A 15 -8.23 30.16 -12.48
C ILE A 15 -7.89 31.66 -12.55
N ARG A 16 -8.63 32.49 -11.80
CA ARG A 16 -8.39 33.95 -11.72
C ARG A 16 -7.22 34.33 -10.83
N SER A 17 -6.67 33.39 -10.06
CA SER A 17 -5.58 33.67 -9.14
C SER A 17 -4.24 33.94 -9.85
N THR A 18 -3.33 34.57 -9.11
CA THR A 18 -1.98 34.95 -9.54
C THR A 18 -0.97 34.63 -8.45
N GLY A 19 0.31 34.48 -8.82
CA GLY A 19 1.37 34.12 -7.89
C GLY A 19 1.37 32.64 -7.52
N ASN A 20 2.19 32.28 -6.52
CA ASN A 20 2.29 30.89 -6.09
C ASN A 20 1.05 30.50 -5.30
N ILE A 21 0.45 29.36 -5.66
CA ILE A 21 -0.77 28.85 -5.02
C ILE A 21 -0.65 27.37 -4.70
N ARG A 22 -1.33 26.99 -3.63
CA ARG A 22 -1.57 25.60 -3.24
C ARG A 22 -3.06 25.32 -3.35
N ILE A 23 -3.43 24.19 -3.94
CA ILE A 23 -4.82 23.77 -4.11
C ILE A 23 -5.01 22.46 -3.36
N ASN A 24 -5.72 22.49 -2.24
CA ASN A 24 -6.13 21.27 -1.53
C ASN A 24 -7.51 20.84 -2.00
N ALA A 25 -7.58 19.66 -2.59
CA ALA A 25 -8.73 19.19 -3.34
C ALA A 25 -9.20 17.85 -2.81
N VAL A 26 -10.50 17.59 -2.85
CA VAL A 26 -11.05 16.27 -2.48
C VAL A 26 -10.99 15.28 -3.66
N ALA A 27 -11.21 14.00 -3.39
CA ALA A 27 -11.28 12.98 -4.44
C ALA A 27 -12.36 13.30 -5.48
N GLY A 28 -12.03 13.19 -6.78
CA GLY A 28 -13.00 13.41 -7.86
C GLY A 28 -13.37 14.87 -8.11
N SER A 29 -12.61 15.83 -7.59
CA SER A 29 -12.92 17.28 -7.68
C SER A 29 -12.56 17.98 -8.99
N GLY A 30 -12.00 17.25 -9.96
CA GLY A 30 -11.56 17.83 -11.22
C GLY A 30 -10.26 18.64 -11.11
N LYS A 31 -9.30 18.19 -10.29
CA LYS A 31 -7.96 18.79 -10.14
C LYS A 31 -7.31 19.08 -11.50
N THR A 32 -7.12 18.04 -12.31
CA THR A 32 -6.50 18.14 -13.64
C THR A 32 -7.26 19.10 -14.56
N THR A 33 -8.60 19.06 -14.58
CA THR A 33 -9.43 20.00 -15.34
C THR A 33 -9.18 21.45 -14.90
N THR A 34 -9.10 21.68 -13.59
CA THR A 34 -8.82 23.00 -13.01
C THR A 34 -7.43 23.50 -13.42
N ILE A 35 -6.41 22.64 -13.41
CA ILE A 35 -5.06 22.99 -13.87
C ILE A 35 -5.05 23.32 -15.37
N ILE A 36 -5.78 22.56 -16.19
CA ILE A 36 -5.86 22.79 -17.63
C ILE A 36 -6.48 24.15 -17.92
N GLU A 37 -7.60 24.49 -17.28
CA GLU A 37 -8.23 25.80 -17.45
C GLU A 37 -7.38 26.93 -16.84
N TYR A 38 -6.66 26.68 -15.75
CA TYR A 38 -5.68 27.61 -15.22
C TYR A 38 -4.61 27.92 -16.27
N ALA A 39 -4.00 26.88 -16.89
CA ALA A 39 -3.02 27.04 -17.95
C ALA A 39 -3.61 27.77 -19.17
N ALA A 40 -4.84 27.44 -19.57
CA ALA A 40 -5.53 28.08 -20.70
C ALA A 40 -5.77 29.57 -20.50
N SER A 41 -5.91 30.02 -19.25
CA SER A 41 -6.11 31.43 -18.90
C SER A 41 -4.82 32.24 -18.85
N ARG A 42 -3.64 31.61 -18.96
CA ARG A 42 -2.34 32.31 -18.94
C ARG A 42 -2.03 32.93 -20.31
N PRO A 43 -1.14 33.94 -20.39
CA PRO A 43 -0.76 34.55 -21.66
C PRO A 43 -0.26 33.51 -22.67
N ALA A 44 -0.68 33.60 -23.93
CA ALA A 44 -0.42 32.58 -24.96
C ALA A 44 1.07 32.30 -25.23
N GLY A 45 1.96 33.27 -24.96
CA GLY A 45 3.41 33.12 -25.09
C GLY A 45 4.11 32.49 -23.90
N SER A 46 3.39 32.20 -22.81
CA SER A 46 3.99 31.65 -21.58
C SER A 46 4.49 30.23 -21.80
N ARG A 47 5.67 29.91 -21.27
CA ARG A 47 6.21 28.55 -21.21
C ARG A 47 5.73 27.89 -19.94
N ILE A 48 4.92 26.85 -20.07
CA ILE A 48 4.31 26.14 -18.93
C ILE A 48 4.88 24.73 -18.86
N LEU A 49 5.34 24.33 -17.67
CA LEU A 49 5.69 22.94 -17.36
C LEU A 49 4.58 22.34 -16.49
N TYR A 50 4.04 21.21 -16.91
CA TYR A 50 3.18 20.37 -16.11
C TYR A 50 3.99 19.17 -15.60
N LEU A 51 4.06 19.02 -14.28
CA LEU A 51 4.69 17.89 -13.60
C LEU A 51 3.61 16.90 -13.15
N ALA A 52 3.57 15.76 -13.83
CA ALA A 52 2.76 14.62 -13.47
C ALA A 52 3.52 13.69 -12.50
N PHE A 53 2.82 13.09 -11.54
CA PHE A 53 3.42 12.16 -10.59
C PHE A 53 3.94 10.87 -11.27
N ASN A 54 3.17 10.29 -12.20
CA ASN A 54 3.53 9.04 -12.86
C ASN A 54 3.26 9.07 -14.37
N LYS A 55 3.71 8.02 -15.09
CA LYS A 55 3.58 7.91 -16.55
C LYS A 55 2.13 7.89 -17.02
N SER A 56 1.24 7.23 -16.29
CA SER A 56 -0.20 7.17 -16.64
C SER A 56 -0.84 8.56 -16.61
N VAL A 57 -0.66 9.28 -15.49
CA VAL A 57 -1.14 10.66 -15.31
C VAL A 57 -0.53 11.58 -16.38
N ARG A 58 0.74 11.40 -16.72
CA ARG A 58 1.40 12.18 -17.79
C ARG A 58 0.72 11.98 -19.14
N LEU A 59 0.45 10.73 -19.53
CA LEU A 59 -0.18 10.42 -20.83
C LEU A 59 -1.60 10.97 -20.90
N GLU A 60 -2.38 10.80 -19.82
CA GLU A 60 -3.73 11.35 -19.72
C GLU A 60 -3.73 12.88 -19.80
N ALA A 61 -2.87 13.55 -19.01
CA ALA A 61 -2.76 15.00 -19.02
C ALA A 61 -2.35 15.52 -20.41
N THR A 62 -1.40 14.86 -21.08
CA THR A 62 -0.95 15.22 -22.44
C THR A 62 -2.13 15.26 -23.40
N GLY A 63 -2.93 14.18 -23.46
CA GLY A 63 -4.11 14.14 -24.33
C GLY A 63 -5.14 15.22 -24.00
N LYS A 64 -5.34 15.54 -22.72
CA LYS A 64 -6.28 16.60 -22.31
C LYS A 64 -5.78 18.01 -22.67
N PHE A 65 -4.49 18.30 -22.51
CA PHE A 65 -3.90 19.58 -22.94
C PHE A 65 -3.97 19.75 -24.46
N GLU A 66 -3.69 18.69 -25.22
CA GLU A 66 -3.79 18.68 -26.68
C GLU A 66 -5.22 18.89 -27.16
N ALA A 67 -6.19 18.17 -26.57
CA ALA A 67 -7.61 18.34 -26.87
C ALA A 67 -8.12 19.76 -26.58
N ARG A 68 -7.54 20.43 -25.57
CA ARG A 68 -7.83 21.83 -25.26
C ARG A 68 -7.13 22.84 -26.20
N GLY A 69 -6.22 22.37 -27.05
CA GLY A 69 -5.45 23.19 -27.99
C GLY A 69 -4.23 23.89 -27.38
N LEU A 70 -3.78 23.48 -26.19
CA LEU A 70 -2.67 24.11 -25.48
C LEU A 70 -1.33 23.52 -25.90
N ARG A 71 -0.64 24.20 -26.83
CA ARG A 71 0.67 23.76 -27.36
C ARG A 71 1.87 24.31 -26.59
N ASN A 72 1.65 25.29 -25.71
CA ASN A 72 2.69 25.94 -24.90
C ASN A 72 2.92 25.24 -23.54
N VAL A 73 2.28 24.09 -23.32
CA VAL A 73 2.42 23.27 -22.11
C VAL A 73 3.30 22.06 -22.40
N LYS A 74 4.40 21.94 -21.67
CA LYS A 74 5.24 20.75 -21.68
C LYS A 74 4.82 19.83 -20.53
N VAL A 75 4.44 18.60 -20.83
CA VAL A 75 3.99 17.62 -19.83
C VAL A 75 5.09 16.58 -19.58
N GLU A 76 5.59 16.49 -18.36
CA GLU A 76 6.64 15.56 -17.95
C GLU A 76 6.36 14.96 -16.57
N THR A 77 6.97 13.82 -16.25
CA THR A 77 7.21 13.45 -14.85
C THR A 77 8.53 14.04 -14.36
N ALA A 78 8.69 14.21 -13.03
CA ALA A 78 9.96 14.65 -12.44
C ALA A 78 11.14 13.77 -12.89
N HIS A 79 10.93 12.44 -12.92
CA HIS A 79 11.90 11.47 -13.41
C HIS A 79 12.25 11.66 -14.88
N SER A 80 11.28 11.86 -15.77
CA SER A 80 11.57 12.09 -17.19
C SER A 80 12.28 13.42 -17.45
N LEU A 81 11.99 14.43 -16.63
CA LEU A 81 12.70 15.71 -16.67
C LEU A 81 14.16 15.53 -16.24
N ALA A 82 14.40 14.89 -15.10
CA ALA A 82 15.73 14.60 -14.59
C ALA A 82 16.55 13.72 -15.54
N TYR A 83 15.93 12.71 -16.15
CA TYR A 83 16.56 11.83 -17.13
C TYR A 83 17.20 12.62 -18.29
N ARG A 84 16.50 13.63 -18.83
CA ARG A 84 17.01 14.46 -19.92
C ARG A 84 18.21 15.33 -19.54
N HIS A 85 18.30 15.72 -18.27
CA HIS A 85 19.37 16.61 -17.78
C HIS A 85 20.58 15.85 -17.26
N ILE A 86 20.39 14.61 -16.78
CA ILE A 86 21.45 13.82 -16.15
C ILE A 86 21.85 12.60 -16.97
N VAL A 87 20.91 11.85 -17.54
CA VAL A 87 21.25 10.58 -18.18
C VAL A 87 21.80 10.82 -19.59
N TYR A 88 21.05 11.53 -20.42
CA TYR A 88 21.45 11.76 -21.82
C TYR A 88 22.78 12.53 -21.97
N PRO A 89 23.03 13.63 -21.23
CA PRO A 89 24.26 14.41 -21.42
C PRO A 89 25.53 13.70 -20.91
N TYR A 90 25.39 12.81 -19.93
CA TYR A 90 26.51 12.13 -19.29
C TYR A 90 26.66 10.66 -19.74
N GLY A 91 25.75 10.14 -20.58
CA GLY A 91 25.85 8.80 -21.16
C GLY A 91 25.68 7.66 -20.16
N TYR A 92 24.91 7.86 -19.09
CA TYR A 92 24.70 6.81 -18.09
C TYR A 92 23.82 5.67 -18.59
N ASN A 93 24.17 4.45 -18.20
CA ASN A 93 23.28 3.29 -18.28
C ASN A 93 22.33 3.30 -17.08
N VAL A 94 21.03 3.15 -17.34
CA VAL A 94 20.00 3.13 -16.31
C VAL A 94 19.42 1.73 -16.24
N ARG A 95 19.49 1.10 -15.07
CA ARG A 95 18.84 -0.18 -14.82
C ARG A 95 17.35 0.01 -14.56
N ALA A 96 16.55 -0.99 -14.92
CA ALA A 96 15.09 -0.94 -14.78
C ALA A 96 14.64 -1.02 -13.31
N ASP A 97 15.29 -1.87 -12.52
CA ASP A 97 14.93 -2.17 -11.14
C ASP A 97 16.02 -1.72 -10.16
N SER A 98 15.71 -1.64 -8.87
CA SER A 98 16.72 -1.44 -7.81
C SER A 98 17.70 -2.60 -7.73
N TYR A 99 18.84 -2.39 -7.06
CA TYR A 99 19.77 -3.48 -6.75
C TYR A 99 19.12 -4.42 -5.74
N LYS A 100 19.13 -5.71 -6.05
CA LYS A 100 18.69 -6.76 -5.13
C LYS A 100 19.67 -6.87 -3.97
N THR A 101 19.18 -7.35 -2.83
CA THR A 101 19.99 -7.49 -1.62
C THR A 101 21.29 -8.29 -1.87
N TYR A 102 21.24 -9.41 -2.60
CA TYR A 102 22.46 -10.18 -2.90
C TYR A 102 23.44 -9.44 -3.85
N GLU A 103 22.94 -8.60 -4.77
CA GLU A 103 23.81 -7.81 -5.65
C GLU A 103 24.60 -6.79 -4.83
N ILE A 104 23.98 -6.19 -3.80
CA ILE A 104 24.64 -5.25 -2.90
C ILE A 104 25.71 -5.97 -2.05
N VAL A 105 25.43 -7.18 -1.58
CA VAL A 105 26.43 -8.03 -0.90
C VAL A 105 27.66 -8.24 -1.79
N ASP A 106 27.44 -8.66 -3.04
CA ASP A 106 28.51 -8.93 -4.01
C ASP A 106 29.28 -7.64 -4.36
N LEU A 107 28.58 -6.52 -4.59
CA LEU A 107 29.20 -5.25 -4.96
C LEU A 107 30.07 -4.67 -3.86
N LEU A 108 29.62 -4.75 -2.61
CA LEU A 108 30.32 -4.18 -1.47
C LEU A 108 31.20 -5.19 -0.74
N GLU A 109 31.28 -6.43 -1.24
CA GLU A 109 32.04 -7.54 -0.65
C GLU A 109 31.70 -7.72 0.83
N LEU A 110 30.39 -7.64 1.16
CA LEU A 110 29.93 -7.73 2.55
C LEU A 110 30.12 -9.15 3.08
N SER A 111 30.75 -9.27 4.26
CA SER A 111 30.98 -10.54 4.93
C SER A 111 30.19 -10.65 6.23
N SER A 112 29.79 -11.88 6.59
CA SER A 112 29.22 -12.16 7.91
C SER A 112 30.25 -11.88 9.01
N ASN A 113 29.92 -10.99 9.94
CA ASN A 113 30.75 -10.68 11.11
C ASN A 113 30.41 -11.59 12.31
N GLY A 114 30.09 -12.87 12.06
CA GLY A 114 29.72 -13.85 13.08
C GLY A 114 28.26 -13.83 13.53
N GLU A 115 27.45 -12.90 13.00
CA GLU A 115 26.00 -12.87 13.15
C GLU A 115 25.35 -13.45 11.88
N LYS A 116 24.35 -14.32 12.04
CA LYS A 116 23.73 -15.06 10.92
C LYS A 116 23.11 -14.09 9.92
N HIS A 117 23.36 -14.31 8.63
CA HIS A 117 22.81 -13.53 7.51
C HIS A 117 23.06 -12.01 7.61
N ALA A 118 24.03 -11.59 8.43
CA ALA A 118 24.28 -10.18 8.70
C ALA A 118 24.64 -9.39 7.43
N GLU A 119 25.30 -10.03 6.47
CA GLU A 119 25.61 -9.46 5.15
C GLU A 119 24.34 -9.05 4.38
N TYR A 120 23.29 -9.87 4.43
CA TYR A 120 22.01 -9.57 3.77
C TYR A 120 21.24 -8.48 4.52
N ILE A 121 21.24 -8.53 5.86
CA ILE A 121 20.61 -7.48 6.69
C ILE A 121 21.31 -6.12 6.46
N LEU A 122 22.65 -6.11 6.40
CA LEU A 122 23.43 -4.92 6.03
C LEU A 122 23.08 -4.41 4.64
N ALA A 123 23.06 -5.28 3.64
CA ALA A 123 22.73 -4.94 2.27
C ALA A 123 21.31 -4.34 2.16
N ASN A 124 20.33 -4.92 2.87
CA ASN A 124 18.97 -4.40 2.92
C ASN A 124 18.94 -2.98 3.51
N HIS A 125 19.59 -2.75 4.64
CA HIS A 125 19.67 -1.41 5.24
C HIS A 125 20.44 -0.41 4.37
N ILE A 126 21.49 -0.83 3.67
CA ILE A 126 22.20 0.01 2.71
C ILE A 126 21.26 0.42 1.57
N SER A 127 20.48 -0.52 1.02
CA SER A 127 19.48 -0.23 -0.02
C SER A 127 18.40 0.76 0.47
N ARG A 128 17.87 0.52 1.67
CA ARG A 128 16.87 1.39 2.31
C ARG A 128 17.42 2.78 2.60
N PHE A 129 18.65 2.90 3.12
CA PHE A 129 19.25 4.20 3.41
C PHE A 129 19.63 4.95 2.12
N LEU A 130 20.08 4.24 1.08
CA LEU A 130 20.29 4.81 -0.25
C LEU A 130 18.99 5.40 -0.80
N THR A 131 17.89 4.65 -0.74
CA THR A 131 16.56 5.11 -1.18
C THR A 131 16.10 6.32 -0.38
N PHE A 132 16.29 6.30 0.94
CA PHE A 132 15.97 7.44 1.81
C PHE A 132 16.76 8.69 1.43
N PHE A 133 18.08 8.57 1.22
CA PHE A 133 18.92 9.68 0.81
C PHE A 133 18.50 10.25 -0.55
N CYS A 134 18.28 9.39 -1.55
CA CYS A 134 17.91 9.83 -2.89
C CYS A 134 16.54 10.52 -2.96
N ASN A 135 15.64 10.23 -2.01
CA ASN A 135 14.32 10.87 -1.94
C ASN A 135 14.26 12.10 -1.02
N SER A 136 15.32 12.39 -0.26
CA SER A 136 15.44 13.56 0.62
C SER A 136 15.89 14.83 -0.10
N GLU A 137 15.72 16.01 0.50
CA GLU A 137 16.31 17.28 0.02
C GLU A 137 17.79 17.45 0.42
N LYS A 138 18.31 16.61 1.32
CA LYS A 138 19.63 16.80 1.95
C LYS A 138 20.79 16.67 0.95
N PRO A 139 21.82 17.54 1.00
CA PRO A 139 22.91 17.48 0.03
C PRO A 139 23.86 16.30 0.26
N LYS A 140 24.00 15.81 1.50
CA LYS A 140 24.89 14.70 1.85
C LYS A 140 24.17 13.61 2.65
N VAL A 141 24.66 12.38 2.53
CA VAL A 141 24.13 11.22 3.28
C VAL A 141 24.23 11.46 4.78
N GLN A 142 25.30 12.11 5.23
CA GLN A 142 25.55 12.43 6.65
C GLN A 142 24.59 13.46 7.25
N ASP A 143 23.89 14.22 6.40
CA ASP A 143 22.90 15.20 6.87
C ASP A 143 21.56 14.53 7.22
N LEU A 144 21.46 13.20 7.03
CA LEU A 144 20.33 12.37 7.41
C LEU A 144 20.70 11.46 8.57
N ASN A 145 19.72 11.24 9.44
CA ASN A 145 19.78 10.19 10.43
C ASN A 145 18.91 9.01 9.99
N TYR A 146 19.54 7.92 9.54
CA TYR A 146 18.81 6.73 9.08
C TYR A 146 17.95 6.12 10.20
N MET A 147 18.31 6.32 11.47
CA MET A 147 17.53 5.85 12.61
C MET A 147 16.14 6.47 12.73
N ASP A 148 15.88 7.61 12.08
CA ASP A 148 14.58 8.29 12.16
C ASP A 148 13.47 7.51 11.45
N ILE A 149 13.84 6.58 10.56
CA ILE A 149 12.91 5.78 9.75
C ILE A 149 12.95 4.27 10.07
N ILE A 150 13.57 3.91 11.21
CA ILE A 150 13.61 2.52 11.72
C ILE A 150 12.76 2.45 12.98
N HIS A 151 11.79 1.55 12.99
CA HIS A 151 10.73 1.50 13.99
C HIS A 151 10.81 0.25 14.88
N ASP A 152 11.25 -0.87 14.34
CA ASP A 152 11.41 -2.13 15.06
C ASP A 152 12.62 -2.09 16.02
N ASP A 153 12.44 -2.58 17.24
CA ASP A 153 13.47 -2.53 18.28
C ASP A 153 14.70 -3.39 17.91
N ALA A 154 14.51 -4.54 17.26
CA ALA A 154 15.60 -5.40 16.80
C ALA A 154 16.34 -4.76 15.61
N ALA A 155 15.60 -4.20 14.65
CA ALA A 155 16.17 -3.44 13.54
C ALA A 155 16.99 -2.23 14.05
N ARG A 156 16.46 -1.43 14.98
CA ARG A 156 17.18 -0.31 15.61
C ARG A 156 18.45 -0.78 16.31
N GLY A 157 18.39 -1.90 17.03
CA GLY A 157 19.56 -2.49 17.68
C GLY A 157 20.65 -2.87 16.67
N PHE A 158 20.27 -3.51 15.56
CA PHE A 158 21.18 -3.88 14.49
C PHE A 158 21.78 -2.65 13.78
N VAL A 159 20.93 -1.71 13.34
CA VAL A 159 21.36 -0.48 12.67
C VAL A 159 22.27 0.35 13.58
N GLY A 160 22.02 0.40 14.89
CA GLY A 160 22.87 1.14 15.83
C GLY A 160 24.27 0.57 15.93
N LYS A 161 24.39 -0.76 15.96
CA LYS A 161 25.68 -1.48 15.99
C LYS A 161 26.46 -1.28 14.70
N PHE A 162 25.78 -1.19 13.56
CA PHE A 162 26.40 -1.20 12.22
C PHE A 162 26.26 0.11 11.43
N TYR A 163 25.82 1.20 12.06
CA TYR A 163 25.46 2.46 11.38
C TYR A 163 26.55 2.96 10.45
N THR A 164 27.80 3.01 10.92
CA THR A 164 28.96 3.48 10.13
C THR A 164 29.22 2.60 8.90
N ILE A 165 28.99 1.29 9.00
CA ILE A 165 29.15 0.36 7.86
C ILE A 165 28.05 0.62 6.84
N ILE A 166 26.80 0.77 7.29
CA ILE A 166 25.64 1.06 6.44
C ILE A 166 25.85 2.40 5.70
N GLU A 167 26.19 3.47 6.42
CA GLU A 167 26.45 4.80 5.83
C GLU A 167 27.57 4.76 4.79
N ASN A 168 28.70 4.09 5.12
CA ASN A 168 29.81 3.95 4.18
C ASN A 168 29.42 3.12 2.95
N GLY A 169 28.61 2.07 3.11
CA GLY A 169 28.07 1.28 2.01
C GLY A 169 27.25 2.13 1.04
N VAL A 170 26.34 2.96 1.56
CA VAL A 170 25.55 3.91 0.73
C VAL A 170 26.47 4.84 -0.06
N ARG A 171 27.47 5.44 0.60
CA ARG A 171 28.41 6.36 -0.05
C ARG A 171 29.24 5.67 -1.13
N GLN A 172 29.65 4.42 -0.93
CA GLN A 172 30.37 3.64 -1.94
C GLN A 172 29.49 3.35 -3.16
N ILE A 173 28.24 2.93 -2.97
CA ILE A 173 27.30 2.70 -4.09
C ILE A 173 27.08 3.99 -4.89
N LEU A 174 26.78 5.10 -4.20
CA LEU A 174 26.61 6.42 -4.83
C LEU A 174 27.85 6.83 -5.63
N ALA A 175 29.05 6.63 -5.09
CA ALA A 175 30.29 6.98 -5.78
C ALA A 175 30.54 6.10 -7.02
N ARG A 176 30.17 4.80 -6.97
CA ARG A 176 30.28 3.90 -8.13
C ARG A 176 29.27 4.28 -9.22
N MET A 177 28.04 4.63 -8.85
CA MET A 177 27.02 5.15 -9.77
C MET A 177 27.48 6.45 -10.42
N ASP A 178 28.00 7.40 -9.64
CA ASP A 178 28.47 8.70 -10.13
C ASP A 178 29.61 8.56 -11.14
N LYS A 179 30.55 7.63 -10.88
CA LYS A 179 31.65 7.30 -11.80
C LYS A 179 31.23 6.46 -13.01
N GLY A 180 29.99 6.00 -13.08
CA GLY A 180 29.52 5.08 -14.13
C GLY A 180 30.16 3.69 -14.04
N ALA A 181 30.70 3.30 -12.88
CA ALA A 181 31.30 1.98 -12.66
C ALA A 181 30.24 0.87 -12.48
N ILE A 182 29.01 1.27 -12.15
CA ILE A 182 27.82 0.43 -12.09
C ILE A 182 26.65 1.21 -12.68
N ASP A 183 25.59 0.51 -13.09
CA ASP A 183 24.38 1.15 -13.63
C ASP A 183 23.70 2.02 -12.56
N ILE A 184 23.17 3.16 -12.98
CA ILE A 184 22.47 4.08 -12.06
C ILE A 184 20.99 3.70 -11.95
N THR A 185 20.38 4.06 -10.83
CA THR A 185 18.94 3.87 -10.59
C THR A 185 18.13 5.11 -10.94
N HIS A 186 16.80 4.95 -11.00
CA HIS A 186 15.87 6.06 -11.19
C HIS A 186 15.98 7.14 -10.11
N ASP A 187 16.09 6.70 -8.86
CA ASP A 187 16.23 7.58 -7.70
C ASP A 187 17.59 8.31 -7.70
N PHE A 188 18.67 7.64 -8.14
CA PHE A 188 20.00 8.25 -8.21
C PHE A 188 20.03 9.45 -9.16
N TYR A 189 19.56 9.31 -10.40
CA TYR A 189 19.65 10.44 -11.33
C TYR A 189 18.69 11.57 -10.93
N LEU A 190 17.56 11.27 -10.28
CA LEU A 190 16.67 12.29 -9.75
C LEU A 190 17.36 13.07 -8.63
N LYS A 191 18.06 12.36 -7.72
CA LYS A 191 18.88 13.00 -6.69
C LYS A 191 20.00 13.84 -7.30
N LYS A 192 20.73 13.31 -8.27
CA LYS A 192 21.80 14.04 -8.97
C LYS A 192 21.25 15.28 -9.70
N PHE A 193 20.05 15.21 -10.26
CA PHE A 193 19.37 16.35 -10.85
C PHE A 193 19.05 17.41 -9.81
N GLN A 194 18.52 17.04 -8.64
CA GLN A 194 18.28 17.99 -7.54
C GLN A 194 19.58 18.64 -7.05
N LEU A 195 20.66 17.86 -6.88
CA LEU A 195 21.97 18.36 -6.45
C LEU A 195 22.63 19.29 -7.49
N SER A 196 22.25 19.20 -8.76
CA SER A 196 22.72 20.13 -9.81
C SER A 196 22.11 21.53 -9.72
N ASP A 197 21.19 21.75 -8.78
CA ASP A 197 20.45 23.00 -8.57
C ASP A 197 19.87 23.60 -9.87
N PRO A 198 18.98 22.86 -10.54
CA PRO A 198 18.60 23.16 -11.91
C PRO A 198 17.68 24.38 -11.97
N MET A 199 17.97 25.29 -12.91
CA MET A 199 17.10 26.43 -13.22
C MET A 199 16.32 26.16 -14.50
N LEU A 200 15.03 25.85 -14.35
CA LEU A 200 14.18 25.48 -15.47
C LEU A 200 13.63 26.73 -16.18
N PRO A 201 13.68 26.78 -17.52
CA PRO A 201 13.29 27.95 -18.29
C PRO A 201 11.77 28.00 -18.54
N TYR A 202 10.96 28.02 -17.48
CA TYR A 202 9.50 28.11 -17.55
C TYR A 202 8.98 29.31 -16.75
N ASP A 203 7.85 29.86 -17.20
CA ASP A 203 7.19 30.97 -16.53
C ASP A 203 6.19 30.45 -15.47
N TYR A 204 5.65 29.25 -15.70
CA TYR A 204 4.74 28.55 -14.79
C TYR A 204 5.14 27.08 -14.65
N ILE A 205 5.05 26.55 -13.43
CA ILE A 205 5.18 25.11 -13.15
C ILE A 205 3.95 24.66 -12.38
N LEU A 206 3.24 23.69 -12.95
CA LEU A 206 1.99 23.13 -12.44
C LEU A 206 2.28 21.70 -11.98
N PHE A 207 2.24 21.44 -10.68
CA PHE A 207 2.55 20.14 -10.09
C PHE A 207 1.26 19.47 -9.61
N ASP A 208 0.87 18.39 -10.29
CA ASP A 208 -0.30 17.58 -9.96
C ASP A 208 0.05 16.40 -9.04
N GLU A 209 -0.92 15.98 -8.23
CA GLU A 209 -0.77 14.98 -7.15
C GLU A 209 0.37 15.32 -6.17
N GLY A 210 0.49 16.62 -5.83
CA GLY A 210 1.57 17.16 -5.01
C GLY A 210 1.67 16.58 -3.60
N GLN A 211 0.63 15.91 -3.08
CA GLN A 211 0.69 15.20 -1.80
C GLN A 211 1.62 13.97 -1.83
N ASP A 212 1.86 13.38 -3.01
CA ASP A 212 2.67 12.16 -3.15
C ASP A 212 4.12 12.48 -3.57
N ALA A 213 4.47 13.76 -3.73
CA ALA A 213 5.81 14.18 -4.09
C ALA A 213 6.81 13.89 -2.96
N SER A 214 7.99 13.35 -3.31
CA SER A 214 9.12 13.22 -2.38
C SER A 214 9.82 14.57 -2.14
N GLU A 215 10.61 14.66 -1.06
CA GLU A 215 11.36 15.88 -0.69
C GLU A 215 12.28 16.35 -1.81
N VAL A 216 12.95 15.42 -2.51
CA VAL A 216 13.80 15.73 -3.66
C VAL A 216 13.04 16.41 -4.80
N MET A 217 11.80 16.00 -5.09
CA MET A 217 10.97 16.61 -6.13
C MET A 217 10.48 17.98 -5.70
N LEU A 218 10.05 18.10 -4.44
CA LEU A 218 9.55 19.35 -3.88
C LEU A 218 10.66 20.40 -3.81
N ASP A 219 11.88 20.04 -3.41
CA ASP A 219 13.03 20.95 -3.35
C ASP A 219 13.33 21.57 -4.72
N VAL A 220 13.40 20.73 -5.77
CA VAL A 220 13.57 21.21 -7.15
C VAL A 220 12.45 22.16 -7.52
N PHE A 221 11.18 21.78 -7.27
CA PHE A 221 10.02 22.61 -7.59
C PHE A 221 10.04 23.98 -6.89
N LEU A 222 10.30 24.01 -5.58
CA LEU A 222 10.25 25.23 -4.78
C LEU A 222 11.33 26.25 -5.17
N LYS A 223 12.52 25.78 -5.56
CA LYS A 223 13.65 26.63 -5.98
C LYS A 223 13.47 27.31 -7.34
N GLN A 224 12.48 26.89 -8.14
CA GLN A 224 12.26 27.48 -9.46
C GLN A 224 11.79 28.93 -9.38
N LYS A 225 12.26 29.78 -10.31
CA LYS A 225 11.83 31.18 -10.47
C LYS A 225 10.41 31.33 -11.04
N ALA A 226 9.87 30.26 -11.62
CA ALA A 226 8.53 30.22 -12.19
C ALA A 226 7.45 30.49 -11.13
N THR A 227 6.27 30.90 -11.61
CA THR A 227 5.05 30.84 -10.79
C THR A 227 4.69 29.37 -10.53
N LYS A 228 4.52 29.02 -9.26
CA LYS A 228 4.35 27.64 -8.79
C LYS A 228 2.90 27.38 -8.41
N VAL A 229 2.30 26.39 -9.04
CA VAL A 229 0.97 25.87 -8.69
C VAL A 229 1.13 24.42 -8.28
N ILE A 230 0.78 24.08 -7.06
CA ILE A 230 0.77 22.69 -6.59
C ILE A 230 -0.65 22.31 -6.19
N VAL A 231 -1.12 21.15 -6.65
CA VAL A 231 -2.47 20.65 -6.36
C VAL A 231 -2.41 19.21 -5.92
N GLY A 232 -3.27 18.86 -4.97
CA GLY A 232 -3.33 17.53 -4.40
C GLY A 232 -4.50 17.33 -3.47
N ASP A 233 -4.61 16.13 -2.92
CA ASP A 233 -5.54 15.79 -1.85
C ASP A 233 -4.71 15.27 -0.66
N VAL A 234 -4.58 16.06 0.42
CA VAL A 234 -3.79 15.66 1.60
C VAL A 234 -4.29 14.35 2.23
N HIS A 235 -5.55 14.00 2.01
CA HIS A 235 -6.15 12.78 2.52
C HIS A 235 -5.95 11.57 1.59
N GLN A 236 -5.39 11.75 0.39
CA GLN A 236 -4.98 10.64 -0.48
C GLN A 236 -3.50 10.31 -0.40
N GLN A 237 -2.73 10.92 0.51
CA GLN A 237 -1.34 10.55 0.72
C GLN A 237 -1.25 9.15 1.34
N ILE A 238 -0.83 8.16 0.54
CA ILE A 238 -0.73 6.74 0.90
C ILE A 238 0.56 6.06 0.38
N TYR A 239 1.55 6.87 -0.01
CA TYR A 239 2.87 6.39 -0.44
C TYR A 239 3.96 6.77 0.57
N GLY A 240 3.63 6.81 1.87
CA GLY A 240 4.59 7.17 2.92
C GLY A 240 5.82 6.26 2.93
N TRP A 241 5.64 4.99 2.58
CA TRP A 241 6.71 4.00 2.40
C TRP A 241 7.72 4.34 1.29
N ARG A 242 7.39 5.24 0.36
CA ARG A 242 8.33 5.79 -0.67
C ARG A 242 8.96 7.11 -0.25
N HIS A 243 8.96 7.42 1.05
CA HIS A 243 9.39 8.72 1.58
C HIS A 243 8.57 9.91 1.03
N ALA A 244 7.34 9.66 0.57
CA ALA A 244 6.42 10.75 0.26
C ALA A 244 5.98 11.42 1.56
N ILE A 245 6.35 12.68 1.71
CA ILE A 245 5.95 13.54 2.81
C ILE A 245 4.64 14.27 2.45
N ASN A 246 3.99 14.95 3.41
CA ASN A 246 2.86 15.82 3.09
C ASN A 246 3.36 17.08 2.36
N SER A 247 3.84 16.89 1.14
CA SER A 247 4.52 17.87 0.30
C SER A 247 3.60 19.05 -0.03
N LEU A 248 2.29 18.79 -0.09
CA LEU A 248 1.29 19.84 -0.25
C LEU A 248 1.29 20.79 0.96
N GLU A 249 1.36 20.25 2.19
CA GLU A 249 1.40 21.09 3.39
C GLU A 249 2.70 21.89 3.52
N ARG A 250 3.83 21.38 3.00
CA ARG A 250 5.11 22.09 3.02
C ARG A 250 5.20 23.27 2.05
N ALA A 251 4.30 23.37 1.07
CA ALA A 251 4.20 24.52 0.21
C ALA A 251 3.48 25.68 0.93
N ASP A 252 4.25 26.61 1.49
CA ASP A 252 3.74 27.83 2.14
C ASP A 252 3.26 28.87 1.10
N PHE A 253 2.18 28.51 0.41
CA PHE A 253 1.53 29.32 -0.62
C PHE A 253 0.09 29.64 -0.23
N LYS A 254 -0.49 30.65 -0.90
CA LYS A 254 -1.92 30.95 -0.76
C LYS A 254 -2.74 29.69 -1.09
N THR A 255 -3.56 29.26 -0.13
CA THR A 255 -4.35 28.03 -0.26
C THR A 255 -5.72 28.30 -0.85
N PHE A 256 -6.11 27.45 -1.79
CA PHE A 256 -7.45 27.32 -2.33
C PHE A 256 -7.97 25.90 -2.10
N HIS A 257 -9.29 25.74 -2.09
CA HIS A 257 -9.94 24.46 -1.86
C HIS A 257 -10.78 24.05 -3.06
N LEU A 258 -10.86 22.74 -3.31
CA LEU A 258 -11.86 22.13 -4.19
C LEU A 258 -12.64 21.09 -3.38
N SER A 259 -13.84 21.44 -2.94
CA SER A 259 -14.63 20.65 -1.98
C SER A 259 -15.71 19.77 -2.63
N ALA A 260 -16.05 20.04 -3.90
CA ALA A 260 -17.03 19.27 -4.65
C ALA A 260 -16.38 18.09 -5.39
N SER A 261 -16.89 16.87 -5.21
CA SER A 261 -16.54 15.67 -5.97
C SER A 261 -17.56 15.41 -7.06
N PHE A 262 -17.13 15.33 -8.31
CA PHE A 262 -17.96 14.94 -9.45
C PHE A 262 -18.00 13.42 -9.68
N ARG A 263 -17.24 12.65 -8.89
CA ARG A 263 -17.11 11.21 -9.06
C ARG A 263 -18.27 10.44 -8.44
N PHE A 264 -18.65 10.79 -7.22
CA PHE A 264 -19.56 10.01 -6.39
C PHE A 264 -20.69 10.85 -5.78
N PRO A 265 -21.84 10.21 -5.45
CA PRO A 265 -22.98 10.88 -4.83
C PRO A 265 -22.72 11.30 -3.38
N GLN A 266 -23.58 12.18 -2.87
CA GLN A 266 -23.48 12.74 -1.52
C GLN A 266 -23.43 11.69 -0.39
N ASP A 267 -24.03 10.51 -0.57
CA ASP A 267 -23.98 9.45 0.45
C ASP A 267 -22.56 8.93 0.67
N ILE A 268 -21.81 8.71 -0.42
CA ILE A 268 -20.40 8.30 -0.37
C ILE A 268 -19.54 9.46 0.15
N ALA A 269 -19.86 10.71 -0.22
CA ALA A 269 -19.16 11.89 0.30
C ALA A 269 -19.29 12.01 1.83
N ARG A 270 -20.50 11.81 2.38
CA ARG A 270 -20.73 11.81 3.82
C ARG A 270 -19.95 10.70 4.53
N LEU A 271 -19.89 9.50 3.95
CA LEU A 271 -19.11 8.40 4.51
C LEU A 271 -17.63 8.75 4.53
N ALA A 272 -17.11 9.28 3.42
CA ALA A 272 -15.71 9.68 3.28
C ALA A 272 -15.34 10.76 4.32
N SER A 273 -16.17 11.80 4.50
CA SER A 273 -15.98 12.80 5.57
C SER A 273 -16.01 12.16 6.96
N GLY A 274 -16.95 11.26 7.24
CA GLY A 274 -17.04 10.58 8.54
C GLY A 274 -15.85 9.68 8.87
N ILE A 275 -15.23 9.06 7.85
CA ILE A 275 -13.97 8.32 8.01
C ILE A 275 -12.82 9.29 8.32
N LEU A 276 -12.74 10.43 7.61
CA LEU A 276 -11.70 11.43 7.87
C LEU A 276 -11.82 12.07 9.25
N ASP A 277 -13.04 12.19 9.79
CA ASP A 277 -13.28 12.66 11.15
C ASP A 277 -12.62 11.78 12.23
N TRP A 278 -12.29 10.51 11.94
CA TRP A 278 -11.51 9.68 12.85
C TRP A 278 -10.14 10.28 13.18
N LYS A 279 -9.57 11.12 12.29
CA LYS A 279 -8.31 11.82 12.53
C LYS A 279 -8.40 12.79 13.72
N LYS A 280 -9.57 13.32 14.03
CA LYS A 280 -9.80 14.19 15.21
C LYS A 280 -9.53 13.49 16.53
N LYS A 281 -9.56 12.15 16.54
CA LYS A 281 -9.17 11.36 17.72
C LYS A 281 -7.65 11.34 17.93
N LEU A 282 -6.87 11.70 16.92
CA LEU A 282 -5.41 11.65 16.90
C LEU A 282 -4.78 13.02 17.14
N HIS A 283 -5.36 14.07 16.56
CA HIS A 283 -4.91 15.46 16.67
C HIS A 283 -6.05 16.40 16.28
N ASP A 284 -5.93 17.68 16.63
CA ASP A 284 -6.90 18.70 16.23
C ASP A 284 -6.89 18.87 14.70
N LEU A 285 -8.06 18.80 14.08
CA LEU A 285 -8.22 18.90 12.64
C LEU A 285 -9.53 19.62 12.30
N ASP A 286 -9.44 20.58 11.38
CA ASP A 286 -10.62 21.24 10.83
C ASP A 286 -11.52 20.22 10.10
N PRO A 287 -12.85 20.35 10.19
CA PRO A 287 -13.77 19.47 9.47
C PRO A 287 -13.52 19.49 7.96
N VAL A 288 -13.37 18.30 7.37
CA VAL A 288 -13.19 18.15 5.92
C VAL A 288 -14.55 18.14 5.24
N THR A 289 -14.86 19.21 4.51
CA THR A 289 -16.12 19.32 3.77
C THR A 289 -15.99 18.67 2.40
N ILE A 290 -16.83 17.65 2.14
CA ILE A 290 -16.92 16.96 0.86
C ILE A 290 -18.37 16.99 0.36
N THR A 291 -18.58 17.59 -0.80
CA THR A 291 -19.88 17.64 -1.48
C THR A 291 -19.89 16.67 -2.65
N GLY A 292 -20.74 15.64 -2.62
CA GLY A 292 -20.86 14.65 -3.67
C GLY A 292 -21.87 15.07 -4.74
N MET A 293 -21.35 15.43 -5.92
CA MET A 293 -22.10 15.86 -7.11
C MET A 293 -22.20 14.75 -8.17
N GLY A 294 -21.64 13.56 -7.90
CA GLY A 294 -21.70 12.43 -8.83
C GLY A 294 -23.13 11.92 -9.02
N SER A 295 -23.49 11.71 -10.28
CA SER A 295 -24.83 11.23 -10.69
C SER A 295 -24.77 9.94 -11.50
N ASP A 296 -23.62 9.29 -11.57
CA ASP A 296 -23.45 8.05 -12.34
C ASP A 296 -24.25 6.93 -11.68
N ASN A 297 -24.90 6.11 -12.50
CA ASN A 297 -25.76 4.99 -12.08
C ASN A 297 -25.42 3.69 -12.81
N LYS A 298 -24.27 3.66 -13.47
CA LYS A 298 -23.75 2.48 -14.16
C LYS A 298 -23.27 1.46 -13.14
N GLU A 299 -23.24 0.19 -13.54
CA GLU A 299 -22.66 -0.93 -12.78
C GLU A 299 -21.81 -1.82 -13.69
N VAL A 300 -21.10 -1.21 -14.65
CA VAL A 300 -20.33 -1.95 -15.67
C VAL A 300 -19.01 -2.44 -15.08
N SER A 301 -18.28 -1.55 -14.41
CA SER A 301 -17.00 -1.87 -13.78
C SER A 301 -17.16 -2.18 -12.30
N LYS A 302 -16.75 -3.38 -11.88
CA LYS A 302 -16.82 -3.84 -10.49
C LYS A 302 -15.43 -4.16 -9.97
N ALA A 303 -15.12 -3.70 -8.75
CA ALA A 303 -13.85 -4.00 -8.11
C ALA A 303 -13.99 -4.41 -6.65
N THR A 304 -13.19 -5.39 -6.24
CA THR A 304 -12.92 -5.71 -4.84
C THR A 304 -11.60 -5.06 -4.44
N ILE A 305 -11.64 -4.20 -3.42
CA ILE A 305 -10.48 -3.45 -2.93
C ILE A 305 -10.14 -3.90 -1.51
N ALA A 306 -8.89 -4.33 -1.32
CA ALA A 306 -8.35 -4.75 -0.03
C ALA A 306 -7.20 -3.84 0.43
N ARG A 307 -6.97 -3.80 1.75
CA ARG A 307 -5.78 -3.17 2.34
C ARG A 307 -4.53 -4.03 2.16
N THR A 308 -4.67 -5.35 2.23
CA THR A 308 -3.58 -6.34 2.24
C THR A 308 -3.66 -7.26 1.03
N ASN A 309 -2.52 -7.83 0.58
CA ASN A 309 -2.54 -8.82 -0.49
C ASN A 309 -3.26 -10.09 -0.05
N LEU A 310 -3.08 -10.51 1.21
CA LEU A 310 -3.75 -11.68 1.76
C LEU A 310 -5.27 -11.52 1.73
N GLY A 311 -5.80 -10.41 2.27
CA GLY A 311 -7.23 -10.12 2.23
C GLY A 311 -7.78 -10.10 0.80
N LEU A 312 -7.00 -9.57 -0.14
CA LEU A 312 -7.36 -9.58 -1.56
C LEU A 312 -7.44 -10.99 -2.14
N LEU A 313 -6.41 -11.80 -1.93
CA LEU A 313 -6.34 -13.18 -2.43
C LEU A 313 -7.47 -14.01 -1.84
N LEU A 314 -7.77 -13.85 -0.56
CA LEU A 314 -8.89 -14.56 0.10
C LEU A 314 -10.23 -14.19 -0.48
N LYS A 315 -10.48 -12.90 -0.69
CA LYS A 315 -11.73 -12.47 -1.33
C LYS A 315 -11.80 -12.89 -2.79
N ALA A 316 -10.68 -12.97 -3.49
CA ALA A 316 -10.65 -13.54 -4.84
C ALA A 316 -11.02 -15.03 -4.84
N ILE A 317 -10.50 -15.82 -3.91
CA ILE A 317 -10.84 -17.25 -3.76
C ILE A 317 -12.32 -17.42 -3.41
N GLU A 318 -12.82 -16.66 -2.43
CA GLU A 318 -14.23 -16.69 -2.03
C GLU A 318 -15.13 -16.38 -3.23
N TYR A 319 -14.82 -15.31 -3.96
CA TYR A 319 -15.57 -14.91 -5.15
C TYR A 319 -15.61 -16.00 -6.23
N VAL A 320 -14.48 -16.63 -6.55
CA VAL A 320 -14.44 -17.67 -7.59
C VAL A 320 -15.01 -19.00 -7.12
N THR A 321 -15.08 -19.23 -5.81
CA THR A 321 -15.67 -20.45 -5.22
C THR A 321 -17.18 -20.35 -5.15
N ASP A 322 -17.70 -19.18 -4.75
CA ASP A 322 -19.13 -18.96 -4.53
C ASP A 322 -19.90 -18.79 -5.84
N ASN A 323 -19.24 -18.26 -6.88
CA ASN A 323 -19.86 -18.09 -8.18
C ASN A 323 -19.41 -19.19 -9.16
N ARG A 324 -20.35 -20.04 -9.60
CA ARG A 324 -20.07 -21.16 -10.52
C ARG A 324 -19.71 -20.69 -11.95
N LYS A 325 -18.74 -21.40 -12.56
CA LYS A 325 -18.29 -21.47 -13.98
C LYS A 325 -18.49 -20.22 -14.88
N GLY A 326 -17.39 -19.77 -15.50
CA GLY A 326 -17.41 -18.81 -16.60
C GLY A 326 -17.02 -17.37 -16.23
N GLN A 327 -16.59 -17.15 -14.98
CA GLN A 327 -16.14 -15.84 -14.52
C GLN A 327 -14.72 -15.53 -14.99
N ARG A 328 -14.52 -14.27 -15.36
CA ARG A 328 -13.22 -13.73 -15.71
C ARG A 328 -12.83 -12.67 -14.70
N ILE A 329 -11.67 -12.85 -14.07
CA ILE A 329 -11.17 -11.92 -13.05
C ILE A 329 -9.95 -11.16 -13.56
N TYR A 330 -9.72 -9.97 -13.03
CA TYR A 330 -8.56 -9.17 -13.37
C TYR A 330 -7.85 -8.69 -12.10
N PHE A 331 -6.54 -8.88 -12.00
CA PHE A 331 -5.73 -8.34 -10.92
C PHE A 331 -4.99 -7.08 -11.39
N GLU A 332 -5.26 -5.95 -10.75
CA GLU A 332 -4.53 -4.72 -11.03
C GLU A 332 -3.03 -4.90 -10.73
N GLY A 333 -2.17 -4.54 -11.68
CA GLY A 333 -0.72 -4.67 -11.55
C GLY A 333 -0.18 -6.11 -11.66
N ASN A 334 -0.95 -7.02 -12.28
CA ASN A 334 -0.61 -8.43 -12.50
C ASN A 334 -0.60 -9.28 -11.22
N ILE A 335 -1.12 -10.51 -11.32
CA ILE A 335 -1.14 -11.49 -10.23
C ILE A 335 0.25 -11.79 -9.65
N SER A 336 1.30 -11.70 -10.47
CA SER A 336 2.69 -11.89 -10.04
C SER A 336 3.10 -10.89 -8.94
N SER A 337 2.56 -9.66 -8.96
CA SER A 337 2.89 -8.68 -7.92
C SER A 337 2.37 -9.01 -6.53
N TYR A 338 1.50 -10.03 -6.42
CA TYR A 338 0.97 -10.56 -5.17
C TYR A 338 1.64 -11.86 -4.73
N THR A 339 2.50 -12.43 -5.57
CA THR A 339 3.16 -13.73 -5.35
C THR A 339 4.69 -13.65 -5.33
N TYR A 340 5.25 -12.49 -5.64
CA TYR A 340 6.68 -12.20 -5.64
C TYR A 340 6.96 -10.91 -4.87
N ALA A 341 8.09 -10.88 -4.15
CA ALA A 341 8.67 -9.70 -3.54
C ALA A 341 9.57 -8.99 -4.56
N ASP A 342 9.89 -7.72 -4.30
CA ASP A 342 10.69 -6.86 -5.18
C ASP A 342 12.10 -7.43 -5.36
N ASP A 343 12.66 -8.09 -4.34
CA ASP A 343 13.96 -8.79 -4.39
C ASP A 343 13.91 -10.11 -5.18
N GLY A 344 12.72 -10.59 -5.53
CA GLY A 344 12.50 -11.78 -6.37
C GLY A 344 12.08 -13.04 -5.60
N ALA A 345 12.12 -13.02 -4.27
CA ALA A 345 11.58 -14.09 -3.44
C ALA A 345 10.10 -14.31 -3.75
N SER A 346 9.69 -15.57 -3.91
CA SER A 346 8.31 -15.93 -4.20
C SER A 346 7.62 -16.55 -2.99
N LEU A 347 6.29 -16.51 -3.01
CA LEU A 347 5.46 -17.21 -2.03
C LEU A 347 5.78 -18.73 -2.00
N TYR A 348 6.21 -19.30 -3.14
CA TYR A 348 6.63 -20.70 -3.22
C TYR A 348 7.98 -20.94 -2.56
N ASP A 349 8.91 -19.99 -2.60
CA ASP A 349 10.20 -20.10 -1.92
C ASP A 349 10.00 -20.17 -0.39
N VAL A 350 9.15 -19.29 0.15
CA VAL A 350 8.79 -19.28 1.57
C VAL A 350 8.04 -20.55 1.96
N LEU A 351 7.12 -21.04 1.12
CA LEU A 351 6.43 -22.30 1.35
C LEU A 351 7.38 -23.51 1.36
N ASN A 352 8.33 -23.55 0.43
CA ASN A 352 9.34 -24.61 0.38
C ASN A 352 10.27 -24.54 1.61
N LEU A 353 10.60 -23.35 2.11
CA LEU A 353 11.32 -23.18 3.36
C LEU A 353 10.54 -23.78 4.55
N GLN A 354 9.24 -23.45 4.68
CA GLN A 354 8.38 -24.01 5.73
C GLN A 354 8.28 -25.54 5.65
N ASN A 355 8.26 -26.09 4.44
CA ASN A 355 8.20 -27.53 4.19
C ASN A 355 9.58 -28.24 4.26
N ASN A 356 10.66 -27.53 4.61
CA ASN A 356 12.03 -28.02 4.61
C ASN A 356 12.52 -28.57 3.25
N GLN A 357 11.95 -28.08 2.14
CA GLN A 357 12.31 -28.45 0.76
C GLN A 357 13.31 -27.44 0.17
N ARG A 358 14.46 -27.28 0.82
CA ARG A 358 15.43 -26.21 0.53
C ARG A 358 16.09 -26.32 -0.86
N ASP A 359 16.13 -27.52 -1.43
CA ASP A 359 16.58 -27.80 -2.79
C ASP A 359 15.66 -27.19 -3.87
N ARG A 360 14.42 -26.87 -3.52
CA ARG A 360 13.42 -26.27 -4.43
C ARG A 360 13.31 -24.76 -4.33
N ILE A 361 14.06 -24.15 -3.41
CA ILE A 361 14.10 -22.70 -3.21
C ILE A 361 15.01 -22.09 -4.29
N ARG A 362 14.48 -21.12 -5.04
CA ARG A 362 15.19 -20.44 -6.12
C ARG A 362 15.86 -19.16 -5.67
N ASP A 363 15.21 -18.45 -4.75
CA ASP A 363 15.74 -17.20 -4.21
C ASP A 363 16.96 -17.47 -3.31
N LYS A 364 18.05 -16.75 -3.55
CA LYS A 364 19.32 -16.97 -2.86
C LYS A 364 19.26 -16.61 -1.37
N LEU A 365 18.52 -15.56 -1.02
CA LEU A 365 18.36 -15.13 0.37
C LEU A 365 17.52 -16.15 1.14
N ILE A 366 16.37 -16.55 0.60
CA ILE A 366 15.52 -17.56 1.25
C ILE A 366 16.22 -18.92 1.32
N GLN A 367 17.03 -19.26 0.31
CA GLN A 367 17.79 -20.52 0.30
C GLN A 367 18.86 -20.57 1.40
N SER A 368 19.47 -19.43 1.77
CA SER A 368 20.48 -19.41 2.85
C SER A 368 19.85 -19.67 4.23
N MET A 369 18.58 -19.34 4.42
CA MET A 369 17.85 -19.46 5.69
C MET A 369 17.51 -20.91 6.06
N LYS A 370 17.84 -21.32 7.29
CA LYS A 370 17.68 -22.70 7.76
C LYS A 370 16.22 -23.16 7.82
N ASP A 371 15.38 -22.31 8.39
CA ASP A 371 13.98 -22.57 8.74
C ASP A 371 13.23 -21.23 8.80
N MET A 372 11.92 -21.30 9.08
CA MET A 372 11.07 -20.11 9.18
C MET A 372 11.49 -19.17 10.32
N ASP A 373 12.09 -19.70 11.39
CA ASP A 373 12.56 -18.89 12.52
C ASP A 373 13.67 -17.92 12.05
N GLU A 374 14.61 -18.37 11.22
CA GLU A 374 15.65 -17.50 10.64
C GLU A 374 15.08 -16.47 9.66
N LEU A 375 14.03 -16.82 8.89
CA LEU A 375 13.32 -15.86 8.03
C LEU A 375 12.62 -14.79 8.86
N GLU A 376 11.98 -15.16 9.95
CA GLU A 376 11.30 -14.24 10.86
C GLU A 376 12.28 -13.29 11.56
N GLU A 377 13.43 -13.81 12.03
CA GLU A 377 14.50 -12.96 12.57
C GLU A 377 15.02 -11.96 11.54
N TYR A 378 15.18 -12.37 10.28
CA TYR A 378 15.55 -11.47 9.18
C TYR A 378 14.48 -10.40 8.95
N ILE A 379 13.20 -10.79 8.89
CA ILE A 379 12.08 -9.87 8.69
C ILE A 379 12.01 -8.83 9.82
N GLU A 380 12.17 -9.24 11.08
CA GLU A 380 12.20 -8.32 12.24
C GLU A 380 13.35 -7.32 12.12
N LYS A 381 14.57 -7.80 11.83
CA LYS A 381 15.75 -6.94 11.73
C LYS A 381 15.74 -6.01 10.50
N THR A 382 15.02 -6.36 9.44
CA THR A 382 14.97 -5.57 8.19
C THR A 382 13.67 -4.79 7.99
N GLU A 383 12.64 -5.10 8.76
CA GLU A 383 11.26 -4.61 8.58
C GLU A 383 10.70 -4.92 7.18
N ASP A 384 11.08 -6.07 6.59
CA ASP A 384 10.63 -6.44 5.25
C ASP A 384 9.14 -6.81 5.23
N VAL A 385 8.32 -5.84 4.81
CA VAL A 385 6.86 -5.96 4.76
C VAL A 385 6.39 -7.03 3.77
N GLN A 386 7.09 -7.21 2.64
CA GLN A 386 6.67 -8.17 1.62
C GLN A 386 6.97 -9.62 2.09
N LEU A 387 8.16 -9.87 2.64
CA LEU A 387 8.50 -11.17 3.21
C LEU A 387 7.67 -11.50 4.44
N SER A 388 7.40 -10.51 5.31
CA SER A 388 6.47 -10.65 6.44
C SER A 388 5.11 -11.15 5.97
N MET A 389 4.55 -10.51 4.95
CA MET A 389 3.27 -10.89 4.38
C MET A 389 3.29 -12.29 3.75
N MET A 390 4.35 -12.65 3.05
CA MET A 390 4.50 -14.01 2.50
C MET A 390 4.57 -15.06 3.60
N ALA A 391 5.34 -14.80 4.66
CA ALA A 391 5.46 -15.70 5.81
C ALA A 391 4.10 -15.88 6.51
N GLU A 392 3.31 -14.82 6.68
CA GLU A 392 1.95 -14.90 7.22
C GLU A 392 1.04 -15.76 6.35
N ILE A 393 1.02 -15.52 5.03
CA ILE A 393 0.22 -16.31 4.08
C ILE A 393 0.62 -17.80 4.13
N VAL A 394 1.92 -18.10 4.14
CA VAL A 394 2.43 -19.48 4.18
C VAL A 394 2.12 -20.16 5.51
N LYS A 395 2.22 -19.46 6.64
CA LYS A 395 1.83 -19.99 7.96
C LYS A 395 0.35 -20.35 8.03
N GLU A 396 -0.50 -19.53 7.42
CA GLU A 396 -1.95 -19.71 7.49
C GLU A 396 -2.46 -20.79 6.52
N TYR A 397 -1.94 -20.82 5.28
CA TYR A 397 -2.49 -21.67 4.20
C TYR A 397 -1.60 -22.85 3.82
N GLY A 398 -0.30 -22.81 4.12
CA GLY A 398 0.65 -23.86 3.78
C GLY A 398 0.53 -24.31 2.31
N ASP A 399 0.42 -25.63 2.10
CA ASP A 399 0.35 -26.23 0.76
C ASP A 399 -0.90 -25.84 -0.05
N GLU A 400 -1.95 -25.32 0.60
CA GLU A 400 -3.19 -24.92 -0.08
C GLU A 400 -2.95 -23.75 -1.06
N ILE A 401 -1.89 -22.97 -0.83
CA ILE A 401 -1.45 -21.86 -1.68
C ILE A 401 -1.29 -22.30 -3.15
N TYR A 402 -0.79 -23.51 -3.40
CA TYR A 402 -0.63 -24.01 -4.77
C TYR A 402 -1.97 -24.06 -5.51
N GLY A 403 -3.00 -24.60 -4.87
CA GLY A 403 -4.35 -24.69 -5.44
C GLY A 403 -4.96 -23.31 -5.63
N ILE A 404 -4.81 -22.44 -4.63
CA ILE A 404 -5.30 -21.06 -4.63
C ILE A 404 -4.72 -20.29 -5.82
N ILE A 405 -3.39 -20.20 -5.91
CA ILE A 405 -2.73 -19.39 -6.94
C ILE A 405 -2.99 -19.97 -8.33
N LYS A 406 -3.05 -21.31 -8.47
CA LYS A 406 -3.39 -21.94 -9.75
C LYS A 406 -4.80 -21.55 -10.21
N SER A 407 -5.80 -21.71 -9.34
CA SER A 407 -7.19 -21.34 -9.68
C SER A 407 -7.32 -19.87 -10.07
N LEU A 408 -6.64 -18.98 -9.34
CA LEU A 408 -6.64 -17.55 -9.68
C LEU A 408 -5.97 -17.26 -11.02
N LYS A 409 -4.85 -17.92 -11.34
CA LYS A 409 -4.16 -17.77 -12.64
C LYS A 409 -5.02 -18.28 -13.79
N ASP A 410 -5.72 -19.39 -13.62
CA ASP A 410 -6.55 -20.00 -14.66
C ASP A 410 -7.78 -19.12 -15.01
N LEU A 411 -8.27 -18.32 -14.04
CA LEU A 411 -9.41 -17.41 -14.22
C LEU A 411 -9.01 -15.96 -14.58
N HIS A 412 -7.72 -15.64 -14.45
CA HIS A 412 -7.21 -14.31 -14.70
C HIS A 412 -7.13 -14.00 -16.20
N ILE A 413 -7.73 -12.88 -16.62
CA ILE A 413 -7.56 -12.37 -17.98
C ILE A 413 -6.12 -11.86 -18.15
N ALA A 414 -5.42 -12.38 -19.15
CA ALA A 414 -4.07 -11.92 -19.50
C ALA A 414 -4.10 -10.60 -20.28
N GLY A 415 -3.05 -9.78 -20.10
CA GLY A 415 -2.90 -8.48 -20.74
C GLY A 415 -3.33 -7.32 -19.84
N ASP A 416 -3.36 -6.10 -20.38
CA ASP A 416 -3.71 -4.87 -19.65
C ASP A 416 -5.19 -4.44 -19.85
N ASP A 417 -5.98 -5.22 -20.62
CA ASP A 417 -7.37 -4.91 -20.91
C ASP A 417 -8.32 -5.54 -19.87
N LYS A 418 -8.78 -4.72 -18.93
CA LYS A 418 -9.75 -5.12 -17.90
C LYS A 418 -11.22 -5.07 -18.36
N SER A 419 -11.51 -4.65 -19.59
CA SER A 419 -12.90 -4.47 -20.06
C SER A 419 -13.71 -5.78 -20.12
N GLY A 420 -13.02 -6.92 -20.20
CA GLY A 420 -13.64 -8.26 -20.18
C GLY A 420 -13.86 -8.86 -18.79
N ALA A 421 -13.42 -8.20 -17.71
CA ALA A 421 -13.45 -8.75 -16.36
C ALA A 421 -14.81 -8.55 -15.69
N ASP A 422 -15.35 -9.62 -15.10
CA ASP A 422 -16.56 -9.57 -14.26
C ASP A 422 -16.27 -8.95 -12.88
N MET A 423 -15.04 -9.11 -12.41
CA MET A 423 -14.54 -8.53 -11.16
C MET A 423 -13.06 -8.18 -11.27
N VAL A 424 -12.73 -6.96 -10.86
CA VAL A 424 -11.35 -6.51 -10.68
C VAL A 424 -10.94 -6.69 -9.22
N PHE A 425 -9.78 -7.27 -8.97
CA PHE A 425 -9.15 -7.37 -7.66
C PHE A 425 -7.97 -6.42 -7.61
N SER A 426 -7.97 -5.53 -6.63
CA SER A 426 -6.88 -4.57 -6.43
C SER A 426 -6.62 -4.32 -4.96
N THR A 427 -5.36 -4.12 -4.61
CA THR A 427 -5.07 -3.43 -3.34
C THR A 427 -5.39 -1.95 -3.48
N VAL A 428 -5.66 -1.28 -2.36
CA VAL A 428 -5.93 0.16 -2.32
C VAL A 428 -4.81 0.99 -2.98
N HIS A 429 -3.55 0.61 -2.80
CA HIS A 429 -2.40 1.29 -3.40
C HIS A 429 -2.40 1.25 -4.93
N ARG A 430 -2.82 0.13 -5.52
CA ARG A 430 -2.93 -0.02 -6.98
C ARG A 430 -4.22 0.58 -7.53
N ALA A 431 -5.29 0.60 -6.74
CA ALA A 431 -6.57 1.20 -7.11
C ALA A 431 -6.51 2.74 -7.11
N LYS A 432 -5.53 3.35 -6.45
CA LYS A 432 -5.34 4.81 -6.46
C LYS A 432 -5.13 5.32 -7.88
N GLY A 433 -5.90 6.36 -8.24
CA GLY A 433 -5.96 6.90 -9.60
C GLY A 433 -6.95 6.19 -10.53
N MET A 434 -7.47 5.03 -10.13
CA MET A 434 -8.55 4.33 -10.84
C MET A 434 -9.91 4.69 -10.24
N GLU A 435 -10.96 4.34 -10.97
CA GLU A 435 -12.36 4.53 -10.57
C GLU A 435 -13.18 3.35 -11.05
N TYR A 436 -14.17 2.94 -10.26
CA TYR A 436 -15.04 1.81 -10.55
C TYR A 436 -16.49 2.19 -10.28
N ASP A 437 -17.41 1.67 -11.07
CA ASP A 437 -18.83 1.92 -10.88
C ASP A 437 -19.31 1.33 -9.55
N VAL A 438 -18.87 0.11 -9.24
CA VAL A 438 -19.17 -0.59 -7.99
C VAL A 438 -17.88 -1.03 -7.29
N VAL A 439 -17.77 -0.77 -5.99
CA VAL A 439 -16.64 -1.20 -5.14
C VAL A 439 -17.12 -2.09 -4.00
N TYR A 440 -16.42 -3.19 -3.78
CA TYR A 440 -16.55 -4.07 -2.63
C TYR A 440 -15.29 -3.93 -1.76
N LEU A 441 -15.44 -3.51 -0.51
CA LEU A 441 -14.32 -3.46 0.42
C LEU A 441 -14.17 -4.77 1.18
N VAL A 442 -12.92 -5.17 1.37
CA VAL A 442 -12.53 -6.27 2.26
C VAL A 442 -12.49 -5.76 3.70
N ASP A 443 -12.76 -6.64 4.67
CA ASP A 443 -12.74 -6.32 6.11
C ASP A 443 -11.31 -6.40 6.69
N ASP A 444 -10.36 -5.76 6.02
CA ASP A 444 -8.94 -5.75 6.40
C ASP A 444 -8.35 -4.34 6.57
N PHE A 445 -9.19 -3.30 6.54
CA PHE A 445 -8.82 -1.92 6.82
C PHE A 445 -8.87 -1.60 8.32
N ILE A 446 -8.30 -0.44 8.70
CA ILE A 446 -8.41 0.07 10.07
C ILE A 446 -9.88 0.33 10.44
N THR A 447 -10.27 -0.07 11.65
CA THR A 447 -11.59 0.22 12.22
C THR A 447 -11.48 1.29 13.29
N GLU A 448 -12.57 2.01 13.56
CA GLU A 448 -12.63 3.00 14.65
C GLU A 448 -12.25 2.38 16.00
N GLU A 449 -12.74 1.17 16.30
CA GLU A 449 -12.43 0.45 17.54
C GLU A 449 -10.94 0.06 17.64
N ARG A 450 -10.35 -0.40 16.53
CA ARG A 450 -8.92 -0.77 16.50
C ARG A 450 -8.04 0.46 16.71
N LEU A 451 -8.44 1.60 16.14
CA LEU A 451 -7.74 2.87 16.33
C LEU A 451 -7.75 3.29 17.82
N GLU A 452 -8.91 3.19 18.49
CA GLU A 452 -9.06 3.48 19.92
C GLU A 452 -8.18 2.55 20.77
N LYS A 453 -8.23 1.23 20.52
CA LYS A 453 -7.38 0.25 21.23
C LYS A 453 -5.89 0.50 21.05
N LEU A 454 -5.43 0.82 19.84
CA LEU A 454 -4.02 1.09 19.57
C LEU A 454 -3.55 2.35 20.31
N LYS A 455 -4.38 3.39 20.35
CA LYS A 455 -4.11 4.60 21.11
C LYS A 455 -3.95 4.31 22.60
N ASP A 456 -4.89 3.58 23.19
CA ASP A 456 -4.84 3.23 24.61
C ASP A 456 -3.60 2.38 24.97
N LEU A 457 -3.21 1.45 24.10
CA LEU A 457 -2.04 0.61 24.28
C LEU A 457 -0.72 1.38 24.23
N GLU A 458 -0.54 2.30 23.27
CA GLU A 458 0.66 3.12 23.18
C GLU A 458 0.76 4.10 24.36
N MET A 459 -0.37 4.70 24.76
CA MET A 459 -0.44 5.55 25.95
C MET A 459 -0.08 4.79 27.23
N ALA A 460 -0.60 3.56 27.41
CA ALA A 460 -0.29 2.72 28.56
C ALA A 460 1.19 2.31 28.62
N LYS A 461 1.86 2.19 27.46
CA LYS A 461 3.30 1.89 27.35
C LYS A 461 4.19 3.14 27.48
N GLY A 462 3.61 4.34 27.60
CA GLY A 462 4.35 5.61 27.62
C GLY A 462 5.12 5.88 26.32
N ARG A 463 4.70 5.26 25.21
CA ARG A 463 5.35 5.41 23.90
C ARG A 463 4.72 6.57 23.13
N PRO A 464 5.49 7.30 22.31
CA PRO A 464 4.94 8.36 21.47
C PRO A 464 3.93 7.77 20.46
N LEU A 465 2.82 8.49 20.25
CA LEU A 465 1.80 8.09 19.28
C LEU A 465 2.34 8.21 17.85
N HIS A 466 2.23 7.13 17.07
CA HIS A 466 2.61 7.12 15.65
C HIS A 466 1.53 7.78 14.77
N ILE A 467 1.25 9.07 15.00
CA ILE A 467 0.15 9.81 14.37
C ILE A 467 0.20 9.73 12.84
N ALA A 468 1.38 9.89 12.23
CA ALA A 468 1.55 9.81 10.79
C ALA A 468 1.11 8.45 10.20
N LYS A 469 1.54 7.35 10.83
CA LYS A 469 1.18 5.98 10.44
C LYS A 469 -0.32 5.74 10.52
N TRP A 470 -0.96 6.19 11.59
CA TRP A 470 -2.41 6.02 11.77
C TRP A 470 -3.23 6.92 10.84
N ASN A 471 -2.74 8.13 10.56
CA ASN A 471 -3.31 9.00 9.54
C ASN A 471 -3.27 8.35 8.14
N GLU A 472 -2.18 7.66 7.81
CA GLU A 472 -2.04 6.92 6.55
C GLU A 472 -3.04 5.75 6.49
N GLU A 473 -3.24 4.99 7.57
CA GLU A 473 -4.26 3.93 7.61
C GLU A 473 -5.69 4.46 7.41
N ILE A 474 -6.00 5.63 7.98
CA ILE A 474 -7.29 6.30 7.73
C ILE A 474 -7.39 6.77 6.27
N ASN A 475 -6.31 7.34 5.72
CA ASN A 475 -6.24 7.75 4.32
C ASN A 475 -6.44 6.56 3.37
N LEU A 476 -5.92 5.38 3.69
CA LEU A 476 -6.12 4.17 2.89
C LEU A 476 -7.60 3.82 2.78
N LEU A 477 -8.35 3.83 3.89
CA LEU A 477 -9.79 3.60 3.86
C LEU A 477 -10.53 4.71 3.08
N TYR A 478 -10.18 5.98 3.28
CA TYR A 478 -10.72 7.10 2.50
C TYR A 478 -10.47 6.95 0.99
N VAL A 479 -9.25 6.57 0.59
CA VAL A 479 -8.91 6.31 -0.81
C VAL A 479 -9.77 5.19 -1.37
N ALA A 480 -9.93 4.09 -0.62
CA ALA A 480 -10.71 2.93 -1.04
C ALA A 480 -12.20 3.26 -1.25
N VAL A 481 -12.86 3.94 -0.29
CA VAL A 481 -14.28 4.31 -0.43
C VAL A 481 -14.51 5.30 -1.57
N THR A 482 -13.56 6.21 -1.82
CA THR A 482 -13.67 7.22 -2.89
C THR A 482 -13.35 6.69 -4.29
N ARG A 483 -13.06 5.38 -4.45
CA ARG A 483 -12.93 4.75 -5.77
C ARG A 483 -14.28 4.43 -6.42
N ALA A 484 -15.34 4.31 -5.61
CA ALA A 484 -16.69 4.03 -6.09
C ALA A 484 -17.29 5.27 -6.77
N LYS A 485 -17.90 5.09 -7.95
CA LYS A 485 -18.67 6.12 -8.65
C LYS A 485 -20.16 6.04 -8.34
N TYR A 486 -20.69 4.84 -8.16
CA TYR A 486 -22.11 4.60 -7.92
C TYR A 486 -22.40 3.85 -6.62
N LYS A 487 -21.96 2.59 -6.47
CA LYS A 487 -22.26 1.76 -5.29
C LYS A 487 -21.00 1.33 -4.55
N LEU A 488 -21.08 1.35 -3.23
CA LEU A 488 -20.05 0.89 -2.31
C LEU A 488 -20.63 -0.18 -1.38
N TYR A 489 -20.07 -1.37 -1.41
CA TYR A 489 -20.33 -2.44 -0.46
C TYR A 489 -19.23 -2.44 0.59
N ILE A 490 -19.57 -2.12 1.84
CA ILE A 490 -18.60 -1.94 2.92
C ILE A 490 -18.96 -2.82 4.14
N PRO A 491 -18.00 -3.53 4.75
CA PRO A 491 -18.18 -4.19 6.05
C PRO A 491 -18.69 -3.23 7.13
N GLY A 492 -19.65 -3.66 7.95
CA GLY A 492 -20.24 -2.81 9.00
C GLY A 492 -19.24 -2.30 10.05
N THR A 493 -18.16 -3.05 10.27
CA THR A 493 -17.01 -2.72 11.12
C THR A 493 -16.23 -1.48 10.66
N LEU A 494 -16.29 -1.16 9.36
CA LEU A 494 -15.58 -0.03 8.74
C LEU A 494 -16.46 1.22 8.62
N ILE A 495 -17.73 1.14 9.00
CA ILE A 495 -18.67 2.27 8.96
C ILE A 495 -18.53 3.08 10.27
N PRO A 496 -18.37 4.41 10.21
CA PRO A 496 -18.36 5.25 11.41
C PRO A 496 -19.62 5.07 12.26
N LYS A 497 -19.46 5.05 13.59
CA LYS A 497 -20.59 4.93 14.53
C LYS A 497 -21.63 6.03 14.26
N GLY A 498 -22.90 5.64 14.15
CA GLY A 498 -24.01 6.58 13.91
C GLY A 498 -24.14 7.08 12.46
N PHE A 499 -23.39 6.53 11.51
CA PHE A 499 -23.54 6.86 10.10
C PHE A 499 -24.93 6.46 9.57
N PRO A 500 -25.68 7.38 8.94
CA PRO A 500 -27.01 7.07 8.41
C PRO A 500 -26.90 6.18 7.17
N ALA A 501 -27.74 5.15 7.08
CA ALA A 501 -27.83 4.32 5.89
C ALA A 501 -28.16 5.16 4.64
N GLY A 502 -27.49 4.88 3.53
CA GLY A 502 -27.67 5.57 2.25
C GLY A 502 -27.94 4.59 1.13
N LYS A 503 -28.54 5.05 0.02
CA LYS A 503 -28.88 4.17 -1.11
C LYS A 503 -27.65 3.63 -1.86
N HIS A 504 -26.52 4.33 -1.75
CA HIS A 504 -25.28 4.00 -2.45
C HIS A 504 -24.24 3.30 -1.56
N VAL A 505 -24.44 3.31 -0.25
CA VAL A 505 -23.55 2.68 0.74
C VAL A 505 -24.30 1.50 1.32
N VAL A 506 -23.91 0.30 0.89
CA VAL A 506 -24.54 -0.95 1.29
C VAL A 506 -23.65 -1.64 2.31
N THR A 507 -24.18 -1.82 3.53
CA THR A 507 -23.49 -2.62 4.54
C THR A 507 -23.51 -4.08 4.11
N GLN A 508 -22.33 -4.69 4.00
CA GLN A 508 -22.23 -6.13 3.82
C GLN A 508 -22.69 -6.79 5.13
N THR A 509 -23.82 -7.50 5.09
CA THR A 509 -24.20 -8.40 6.18
C THR A 509 -23.10 -9.44 6.31
N ALA A 510 -22.47 -9.51 7.47
CA ALA A 510 -21.60 -10.63 7.79
C ALA A 510 -22.40 -11.92 7.57
N ASN A 511 -21.90 -12.82 6.72
CA ASN A 511 -22.15 -14.23 6.97
C ASN A 511 -21.50 -14.49 8.34
N HIS A 512 -22.31 -14.40 9.40
CA HIS A 512 -21.88 -14.57 10.78
C HIS A 512 -21.34 -15.99 10.99
N ALA A 513 -20.05 -16.18 10.74
CA ALA A 513 -19.28 -17.34 11.16
C ALA A 513 -17.79 -17.02 11.32
N ASN A 514 -17.42 -15.77 11.64
CA ASN A 514 -16.00 -15.45 11.87
C ASN A 514 -15.74 -14.20 12.72
N THR A 515 -16.52 -13.98 13.78
CA THR A 515 -16.28 -12.85 14.72
C THR A 515 -16.30 -13.22 16.19
N GLN A 516 -16.13 -14.51 16.55
CA GLN A 516 -16.03 -14.91 17.97
C GLN A 516 -14.73 -15.66 18.35
N ALA A 517 -13.73 -15.76 17.47
CA ALA A 517 -12.44 -16.36 17.83
C ALA A 517 -11.36 -15.36 18.28
N ALA A 518 -11.67 -14.06 18.43
CA ALA A 518 -10.70 -13.04 18.83
C ALA A 518 -11.07 -12.23 20.09
N SER A 519 -12.11 -12.61 20.85
CA SER A 519 -12.58 -11.81 22.00
C SER A 519 -13.07 -12.58 23.23
N HIS A 520 -12.52 -13.76 23.53
CA HIS A 520 -12.75 -14.42 24.82
C HIS A 520 -11.46 -15.00 25.41
N VAL A 521 -10.71 -14.14 26.11
CA VAL A 521 -9.92 -14.57 27.26
C VAL A 521 -10.51 -13.86 28.48
N ASN A 522 -11.44 -14.54 29.13
CA ASN A 522 -11.96 -14.14 30.44
C ASN A 522 -10.86 -14.35 31.49
N THR A 523 -10.21 -13.28 31.95
CA THR A 523 -9.44 -13.30 33.20
C THR A 523 -10.26 -12.63 34.30
N SER A 524 -11.08 -13.42 34.98
CA SER A 524 -11.59 -13.07 36.31
C SER A 524 -10.83 -13.87 37.36
N LYS A 525 -9.86 -13.25 38.04
CA LYS A 525 -9.40 -13.70 39.36
C LYS A 525 -9.21 -12.50 40.30
N LYS A 526 -9.93 -12.55 41.42
CA LYS A 526 -9.87 -11.61 42.55
C LYS A 526 -8.50 -11.63 43.25
N PRO A 527 -8.15 -10.57 44.01
CA PRO A 527 -6.78 -10.32 44.50
C PRO A 527 -6.48 -11.01 45.85
N ILE A 528 -5.21 -11.38 46.07
CA ILE A 528 -4.63 -11.81 47.37
C ILE A 528 -3.21 -11.17 47.52
N PRO A 529 -2.78 -10.79 48.75
CA PRO A 529 -1.84 -9.67 49.04
C PRO A 529 -0.32 -9.97 48.92
N PRO A 530 0.57 -8.97 49.14
CA PRO A 530 1.97 -8.99 48.71
C PRO A 530 2.92 -9.63 49.73
N GLY A 531 3.91 -10.39 49.24
CA GLY A 531 4.97 -10.98 50.06
C GLY A 531 6.22 -11.34 49.27
N HIS A 532 7.27 -10.54 49.47
CA HIS A 532 8.71 -10.81 49.43
C HIS A 532 9.44 -11.48 48.23
N THR A 533 10.36 -10.67 47.69
CA THR A 533 11.77 -10.95 47.33
C THR A 533 12.11 -11.85 46.13
N GLY A 534 12.83 -11.24 45.18
CA GLY A 534 14.16 -11.72 44.76
C GLY A 534 14.25 -12.74 43.62
N LYS A 535 14.80 -12.28 42.49
CA LYS A 535 15.60 -13.04 41.49
C LYS A 535 15.09 -14.43 41.08
N SER A 536 14.25 -14.48 40.04
CA SER A 536 14.27 -15.49 38.96
C SER A 536 13.08 -15.22 38.03
N ALA A 537 13.28 -14.44 36.96
CA ALA A 537 12.21 -14.10 36.02
C ALA A 537 12.62 -14.18 34.55
N HIS A 538 13.71 -14.90 34.23
CA HIS A 538 14.12 -15.10 32.83
C HIS A 538 14.07 -16.56 32.34
N LEU A 539 13.90 -17.54 33.23
CA LEU A 539 13.85 -18.97 32.88
C LEU A 539 12.43 -19.57 32.82
N SER A 540 11.38 -18.84 33.19
CA SER A 540 9.99 -19.37 33.14
C SER A 540 9.24 -19.08 31.84
N ARG A 541 9.73 -18.18 30.97
CA ARG A 541 9.12 -17.92 29.65
C ARG A 541 9.47 -18.95 28.58
N LEU A 542 10.57 -19.70 28.76
CA LEU A 542 10.98 -20.79 27.85
C LEU A 542 10.37 -22.16 28.17
N GLN A 543 9.62 -22.30 29.28
CA GLN A 543 8.85 -23.51 29.58
C GLN A 543 7.34 -23.34 29.36
N ALA A 544 6.84 -22.12 29.18
CA ALA A 544 5.45 -21.86 28.81
C ALA A 544 5.16 -22.04 27.30
N ALA A 545 6.19 -22.16 26.45
CA ALA A 545 6.07 -22.43 25.02
C ALA A 545 6.13 -23.94 24.66
N ARG A 546 5.99 -24.83 25.66
CA ARG A 546 5.88 -26.29 25.44
C ARG A 546 4.50 -26.87 25.71
N GLN A 547 3.49 -26.03 25.86
CA GLN A 547 2.12 -26.51 25.67
C GLN A 547 1.84 -26.45 24.17
N LYS A 548 1.88 -27.63 23.53
CA LYS A 548 1.22 -27.84 22.24
C LYS A 548 -0.12 -27.11 22.28
N PRO A 549 -0.51 -26.36 21.23
CA PRO A 549 -1.90 -25.95 21.13
C PRO A 549 -2.75 -27.21 21.33
N GLU A 550 -3.86 -27.14 22.05
CA GLU A 550 -4.85 -28.21 21.99
C GLU A 550 -5.21 -28.36 20.53
N SER A 551 -4.54 -29.31 19.87
CA SER A 551 -4.85 -29.72 18.52
C SER A 551 -6.32 -30.06 18.57
N LYS A 552 -7.14 -29.41 17.73
CA LYS A 552 -8.47 -29.93 17.38
C LYS A 552 -8.30 -31.44 17.18
N LYS A 553 -8.69 -32.26 18.16
CA LYS A 553 -8.30 -33.68 18.24
C LYS A 553 -8.76 -34.43 17.00
N ASP A 554 -9.75 -33.88 16.32
CA ASP A 554 -10.34 -34.44 15.13
C ASP A 554 -9.78 -33.89 13.84
N ALA A 555 -8.96 -32.82 13.81
CA ALA A 555 -8.45 -32.21 12.57
C ALA A 555 -7.74 -33.20 11.63
N TYR A 556 -7.12 -34.25 12.19
CA TYR A 556 -6.38 -35.28 11.47
C TYR A 556 -7.05 -36.66 11.44
N GLN A 557 -8.29 -36.81 11.94
CA GLN A 557 -8.97 -38.11 11.87
C GLN A 557 -9.36 -38.47 10.43
N PRO A 558 -9.29 -39.74 10.01
CA PRO A 558 -9.77 -40.18 8.70
C PRO A 558 -11.25 -39.85 8.51
N TRP A 559 -11.64 -39.52 7.27
CA TRP A 559 -13.05 -39.37 6.92
C TRP A 559 -13.73 -40.73 6.89
N THR A 560 -14.84 -40.87 7.61
CA THR A 560 -15.70 -42.07 7.58
C THR A 560 -16.82 -41.88 6.56
N ALA A 561 -17.46 -42.98 6.15
CA ALA A 561 -18.59 -42.93 5.21
C ALA A 561 -19.76 -42.08 5.72
N ASP A 562 -19.98 -42.05 7.05
CA ASP A 562 -21.04 -41.23 7.67
C ASP A 562 -20.69 -39.74 7.63
N LEU A 563 -19.43 -39.38 7.93
CA LEU A 563 -18.94 -38.01 7.82
C LEU A 563 -18.98 -37.51 6.38
N ASP A 564 -18.68 -38.37 5.40
CA ASP A 564 -18.81 -38.03 3.98
C ASP A 564 -20.26 -37.75 3.58
N LYS A 565 -21.20 -38.55 4.08
CA LYS A 565 -22.63 -38.38 3.80
C LYS A 565 -23.15 -37.08 4.40
N GLU A 566 -22.77 -36.75 5.64
CA GLU A 566 -23.11 -35.47 6.27
C GLU A 566 -22.47 -34.29 5.55
N LEU A 567 -21.18 -34.38 5.23
CA LEU A 567 -20.45 -33.33 4.52
C LEU A 567 -21.06 -33.06 3.14
N THR A 568 -21.40 -34.13 2.42
CA THR A 568 -22.04 -34.05 1.10
C THR A 568 -23.45 -33.44 1.22
N THR A 569 -24.20 -33.79 2.27
CA THR A 569 -25.54 -33.22 2.54
C THR A 569 -25.45 -31.73 2.82
N MET A 570 -24.54 -31.30 3.69
CA MET A 570 -24.30 -29.88 3.98
C MET A 570 -23.87 -29.11 2.74
N ALA A 571 -23.04 -29.72 1.89
CA ALA A 571 -22.62 -29.10 0.65
C ALA A 571 -23.79 -28.96 -0.33
N TYR A 572 -24.63 -30.00 -0.51
CA TYR A 572 -25.81 -29.94 -1.39
C TYR A 572 -26.89 -28.96 -0.91
N THR A 573 -26.99 -28.70 0.39
CA THR A 573 -27.88 -27.68 0.96
C THR A 573 -27.29 -26.27 0.92
N GLY A 574 -26.09 -26.10 0.37
CA GLY A 574 -25.46 -24.79 0.16
C GLY A 574 -24.77 -24.22 1.39
N ALA A 575 -24.40 -25.05 2.37
CA ALA A 575 -23.66 -24.58 3.54
C ALA A 575 -22.27 -24.03 3.13
N PRO A 576 -21.83 -22.87 3.65
CA PRO A 576 -20.48 -22.36 3.41
C PRO A 576 -19.40 -23.29 3.98
N ILE A 577 -18.23 -23.33 3.32
CA ILE A 577 -17.09 -24.18 3.75
C ILE A 577 -16.63 -23.83 5.17
N GLY A 578 -16.70 -22.56 5.56
CA GLY A 578 -16.42 -22.14 6.94
C GLY A 578 -17.32 -22.83 7.96
N THR A 579 -18.62 -22.84 7.70
CA THR A 579 -19.63 -23.48 8.55
C THR A 579 -19.42 -24.99 8.61
N MET A 580 -19.13 -25.62 7.47
CA MET A 580 -18.79 -27.06 7.43
C MET A 580 -17.50 -27.35 8.22
N ALA A 581 -16.48 -26.50 8.13
CA ALA A 581 -15.23 -26.67 8.85
C ALA A 581 -15.38 -26.53 10.37
N GLU A 582 -16.20 -25.59 10.81
CA GLU A 582 -16.58 -25.47 12.22
C GLU A 582 -17.38 -26.68 12.69
N TYR A 583 -18.39 -27.11 11.93
CA TYR A 583 -19.23 -28.27 12.24
C TYR A 583 -18.41 -29.56 12.39
N PHE A 584 -17.50 -29.83 11.47
CA PHE A 584 -16.64 -31.03 11.52
C PHE A 584 -15.39 -30.88 12.39
N GLY A 585 -15.19 -29.72 13.03
CA GLY A 585 -13.95 -29.45 13.78
C GLY A 585 -12.68 -29.54 12.93
N ARG A 586 -12.78 -29.23 11.63
CA ARG A 586 -11.69 -29.30 10.64
C ARG A 586 -11.19 -27.92 10.23
N THR A 587 -10.15 -27.86 9.42
CA THR A 587 -9.78 -26.65 8.69
C THR A 587 -10.69 -26.48 7.47
N LYS A 588 -10.85 -25.24 6.99
CA LYS A 588 -11.64 -24.94 5.78
C LYS A 588 -11.11 -25.72 4.58
N GLY A 589 -9.79 -25.83 4.43
CA GLY A 589 -9.18 -26.61 3.36
C GLY A 589 -9.35 -28.12 3.47
N ALA A 590 -9.39 -28.69 4.69
CA ALA A 590 -9.65 -30.14 4.87
C ALA A 590 -11.06 -30.54 4.40
N VAL A 591 -12.06 -29.70 4.68
CA VAL A 591 -13.45 -29.85 4.20
C VAL A 591 -13.52 -29.73 2.68
N TYR A 592 -12.89 -28.69 2.13
CA TYR A 592 -12.85 -28.46 0.69
C TYR A 592 -12.20 -29.64 -0.06
N SER A 593 -11.04 -30.10 0.41
CA SER A 593 -10.31 -31.24 -0.16
C SER A 593 -11.15 -32.53 -0.15
N ARG A 594 -11.92 -32.77 0.92
CA ARG A 594 -12.77 -33.96 0.99
C ARG A 594 -13.95 -33.90 0.02
N LEU A 595 -14.63 -32.76 -0.04
CA LEU A 595 -15.71 -32.55 -1.01
C LEU A 595 -15.24 -32.74 -2.46
N LYS A 596 -14.00 -32.35 -2.78
CA LYS A 596 -13.39 -32.63 -4.09
C LYS A 596 -13.25 -34.13 -4.36
N LYS A 597 -12.72 -34.89 -3.39
CA LYS A 597 -12.59 -36.36 -3.51
C LYS A 597 -13.95 -37.07 -3.61
N LEU A 598 -15.00 -36.50 -3.03
CA LEU A 598 -16.38 -37.00 -3.11
C LEU A 598 -17.10 -36.58 -4.41
N GLY A 599 -16.39 -35.95 -5.35
CA GLY A 599 -16.95 -35.55 -6.65
C GLY A 599 -17.90 -34.36 -6.58
N TYR A 600 -17.93 -33.64 -5.45
CA TYR A 600 -18.72 -32.41 -5.31
C TYR A 600 -18.12 -31.24 -6.10
N PHE A 601 -16.81 -31.29 -6.36
CA PHE A 601 -16.08 -30.35 -7.20
C PHE A 601 -15.46 -31.10 -8.39
N SER A 602 -15.84 -30.74 -9.61
CA SER A 602 -15.25 -31.23 -10.86
C SER A 602 -13.99 -30.46 -11.24
#